data_AF-A0A9E4RX59-F1
#
_entry.id   AF-A0A9E4RX59-F1
#
_cell.length_a   1.000
_cell.length_b   1.000
_cell.length_c   1.000
_cell.angle_alpha   90.00
_cell.angle_beta   90.00
_cell.angle_gamma   90.00
#
_symmetry.space_group_name_H-M   'P 1'
#
loop_
_entity.id
_entity.type
_entity.pdbx_description
1 polymer ?
#
loop_
_entity_poly.entity_id
_entity_poly.type
_entity_poly.pdbx_seq_one_letter_code
_entity_poly.pdbx_strand_id
1 'polypeptide(L)'
;MPRTGAEYLQRVRDGRAVYLDGKLIENAADHPAFRNAFRTVAGLYDFQGAPENLELMTFPSPTSGERVSRFWQLPKSYQELVQRREAITAWAELTYGFMGRSPDHVGSCLGGMVMGIDLFRSHGEERAQALNDYFTYVRDNDLFVTYVIANPRADRSKSVSQQEDEYLIAAICDEDSQGVT
;
A
#
# COMPACT_ATOMS: atom_id res chain seq x y z
N MET A 1 4.98 -8.70 16.14
CA MET A 1 5.01 -9.85 15.20
C MET A 1 4.45 -9.42 13.85
N PRO A 2 4.94 -9.98 12.72
CA PRO A 2 4.43 -9.65 11.39
C PRO A 2 2.97 -10.07 11.24
N ARG A 3 2.21 -9.36 10.41
CA ARG A 3 0.80 -9.67 10.16
C ARG A 3 0.63 -11.08 9.59
N THR A 4 -0.38 -11.78 10.06
CA THR A 4 -0.83 -13.08 9.55
C THR A 4 -1.90 -12.94 8.46
N GLY A 5 -2.07 -13.96 7.63
CA GLY A 5 -3.13 -14.02 6.64
C GLY A 5 -4.52 -13.96 7.26
N ALA A 6 -4.71 -14.56 8.45
CA ALA A 6 -5.97 -14.50 9.20
C ALA A 6 -6.33 -13.07 9.63
N GLU A 7 -5.36 -12.32 10.18
CA GLU A 7 -5.54 -10.92 10.56
C GLU A 7 -5.83 -10.03 9.33
N TYR A 8 -5.16 -10.29 8.21
CA TYR A 8 -5.45 -9.61 6.94
C TYR A 8 -6.91 -9.85 6.53
N LEU A 9 -7.34 -11.12 6.45
CA LEU A 9 -8.70 -11.48 6.05
C LEU A 9 -9.75 -10.92 7.00
N GLN A 10 -9.47 -10.84 8.30
CA GLN A 10 -10.37 -10.20 9.26
C GLN A 10 -10.47 -8.69 9.00
N ARG A 11 -9.33 -8.00 8.84
CA ARG A 11 -9.31 -6.54 8.62
C ARG A 11 -9.99 -6.11 7.35
N VAL A 12 -9.97 -6.92 6.30
CA VAL A 12 -10.59 -6.51 5.02
C VAL A 12 -12.12 -6.60 5.04
N ARG A 13 -12.71 -7.25 6.05
CA ARG A 13 -14.16 -7.31 6.28
C ARG A 13 -14.64 -6.08 7.06
N ASP A 14 -14.48 -4.92 6.45
CA ASP A 14 -14.70 -3.60 7.04
C ASP A 14 -15.96 -2.88 6.53
N GLY A 15 -16.79 -3.55 5.72
CA GLY A 15 -18.01 -2.96 5.15
C GLY A 15 -17.77 -1.96 4.02
N ARG A 16 -16.56 -1.95 3.41
CA ARG A 16 -16.28 -1.10 2.25
C ARG A 16 -17.28 -1.32 1.10
N ALA A 17 -17.62 -0.25 0.41
CA ALA A 17 -18.52 -0.32 -0.74
C ALA A 17 -17.77 -0.83 -1.99
N VAL A 18 -18.11 -2.05 -2.43
CA VAL A 18 -17.61 -2.64 -3.68
C VAL A 18 -18.81 -2.99 -4.56
N TYR A 19 -18.82 -2.48 -5.79
CA TYR A 19 -19.88 -2.75 -6.75
C TYR A 19 -19.37 -3.68 -7.86
N LEU A 20 -20.17 -4.68 -8.22
CA LEU A 20 -19.95 -5.54 -9.38
C LEU A 20 -21.27 -5.73 -10.11
N ASP A 21 -21.28 -5.53 -11.42
CA ASP A 21 -22.47 -5.67 -12.27
C ASP A 21 -23.70 -4.91 -11.73
N GLY A 22 -23.47 -3.68 -11.26
CA GLY A 22 -24.51 -2.80 -10.72
C GLY A 22 -25.03 -3.17 -9.33
N LYS A 23 -24.43 -4.14 -8.64
CA LYS A 23 -24.85 -4.59 -7.31
C LYS A 23 -23.77 -4.31 -6.27
N LEU A 24 -24.20 -3.83 -5.10
CA LEU A 24 -23.34 -3.75 -3.93
C LEU A 24 -23.04 -5.16 -3.44
N ILE A 25 -21.75 -5.46 -3.28
CA ILE A 25 -21.27 -6.69 -2.67
C ILE A 25 -21.15 -6.45 -1.16
N GLU A 26 -21.82 -7.29 -0.37
CA GLU A 26 -21.79 -7.21 1.10
C GLU A 26 -20.37 -7.37 1.66
N ASN A 27 -19.61 -8.32 1.12
CA ASN A 27 -18.25 -8.57 1.56
C ASN A 27 -17.39 -9.13 0.42
N ALA A 28 -16.42 -8.33 -0.02
CA ALA A 28 -15.53 -8.68 -1.12
C ALA A 28 -14.62 -9.88 -0.79
N ALA A 29 -14.21 -10.06 0.47
CA ALA A 29 -13.31 -11.15 0.87
C ALA A 29 -13.95 -12.54 0.72
N ASP A 30 -15.27 -12.61 0.81
CA ASP A 30 -16.03 -13.86 0.71
C ASP A 30 -16.70 -14.04 -0.67
N HIS A 31 -16.79 -12.98 -1.48
CA HIS A 31 -17.43 -13.00 -2.80
C HIS A 31 -16.65 -13.85 -3.83
N PRO A 32 -17.30 -14.72 -4.65
CA PRO A 32 -16.63 -15.60 -5.60
C PRO A 32 -15.66 -14.92 -6.58
N ALA A 33 -15.96 -13.68 -6.99
CA ALA A 33 -15.12 -12.91 -7.91
C ALA A 33 -13.75 -12.52 -7.31
N PHE A 34 -13.62 -12.40 -5.98
CA PHE A 34 -12.44 -11.82 -5.34
C PHE A 34 -11.81 -12.72 -4.27
N ARG A 35 -12.57 -13.64 -3.66
CA ARG A 35 -12.12 -14.44 -2.51
C ARG A 35 -10.78 -15.15 -2.70
N ASN A 36 -10.46 -15.57 -3.94
CA ASN A 36 -9.20 -16.21 -4.24
C ASN A 36 -8.04 -15.20 -4.25
N ALA A 37 -8.24 -13.98 -4.76
CA ALA A 37 -7.23 -12.93 -4.68
C ALA A 37 -6.95 -12.54 -3.23
N PHE A 38 -8.01 -12.41 -2.40
CA PHE A 38 -7.83 -12.19 -0.96
C PHE A 38 -7.06 -13.33 -0.28
N ARG A 39 -7.38 -14.58 -0.59
CA ARG A 39 -6.63 -15.75 -0.06
C ARG A 39 -5.18 -15.78 -0.53
N THR A 40 -4.90 -15.40 -1.77
CA THR A 40 -3.52 -15.30 -2.25
C THR A 40 -2.74 -14.26 -1.46
N VAL A 41 -3.31 -13.06 -1.23
CA VAL A 41 -2.66 -12.03 -0.41
C VAL A 41 -2.51 -12.48 1.04
N ALA A 42 -3.50 -13.19 1.60
CA ALA A 42 -3.37 -13.79 2.94
C ALA A 42 -2.18 -14.75 3.01
N GLY A 43 -1.98 -15.58 1.98
CA GLY A 43 -0.83 -16.48 1.85
C GLY A 43 0.52 -15.75 1.78
N LEU A 44 0.59 -14.53 1.24
CA LEU A 44 1.80 -13.71 1.27
C LEU A 44 2.17 -13.32 2.71
N TYR A 45 1.18 -12.94 3.52
CA TYR A 45 1.38 -12.62 4.94
C TYR A 45 1.78 -13.85 5.75
N ASP A 46 1.13 -14.99 5.52
CA ASP A 46 1.51 -16.24 6.18
C ASP A 46 2.94 -16.67 5.81
N PHE A 47 3.32 -16.56 4.53
CA PHE A 47 4.70 -16.82 4.09
C PHE A 47 5.71 -15.90 4.77
N GLN A 48 5.40 -14.61 4.91
CA GLN A 48 6.24 -13.64 5.60
C GLN A 48 6.44 -13.98 7.09
N GLY A 49 5.37 -14.41 7.75
CA GLY A 49 5.38 -14.74 9.18
C GLY A 49 5.95 -16.11 9.53
N ALA A 50 6.17 -16.99 8.54
CA ALA A 50 6.68 -18.33 8.77
C ALA A 50 8.10 -18.30 9.39
N PRO A 51 8.41 -19.14 10.40
CA PRO A 51 9.71 -19.12 11.09
C PRO A 51 10.93 -19.20 10.17
N GLU A 52 10.84 -20.02 9.11
CA GLU A 52 11.89 -20.22 8.11
C GLU A 52 12.12 -18.99 7.21
N ASN A 53 11.11 -18.13 7.06
CA ASN A 53 11.15 -16.95 6.20
C ASN A 53 11.35 -15.66 6.98
N LEU A 54 11.18 -15.68 8.31
CA LEU A 54 11.13 -14.48 9.14
C LEU A 54 12.37 -13.58 8.94
N GLU A 55 13.56 -14.18 8.90
CA GLU A 55 14.81 -13.44 8.70
C GLU A 55 15.03 -12.99 7.25
N LEU A 56 14.39 -13.60 6.25
CA LEU A 56 14.41 -13.09 4.88
C LEU A 56 13.40 -11.96 4.70
N MET A 57 12.20 -12.13 5.25
CA MET A 57 11.02 -11.33 4.94
C MET A 57 10.79 -10.15 5.89
N THR A 58 11.48 -10.06 7.02
CA THR A 58 11.17 -9.05 8.04
C THR A 58 12.39 -8.45 8.71
N PHE A 59 12.35 -7.18 9.09
CA PHE A 59 13.43 -6.51 9.82
C PHE A 59 12.86 -5.88 11.12
N PRO A 60 13.68 -5.61 12.14
CA PRO A 60 13.20 -4.89 13.32
C PRO A 60 12.84 -3.46 12.95
N SER A 61 11.61 -3.06 13.26
CA SER A 61 11.13 -1.70 13.07
C SER A 61 12.02 -0.72 13.87
N PRO A 62 12.44 0.41 13.28
CA PRO A 62 13.29 1.38 13.97
C PRO A 62 12.57 2.12 15.11
N THR A 63 11.24 2.06 15.18
CA THR A 63 10.43 2.74 16.22
C THR A 63 10.01 1.79 17.34
N SER A 64 9.56 0.59 17.01
CA SER A 64 8.99 -0.36 17.97
C SER A 64 9.90 -1.54 18.30
N GLY A 65 10.93 -1.82 17.49
CA GLY A 65 11.75 -3.03 17.60
C GLY A 65 11.07 -4.31 17.13
N GLU A 66 9.75 -4.29 16.95
CA GLU A 66 8.96 -5.41 16.43
C GLU A 66 9.35 -5.73 14.98
N ARG A 67 9.23 -7.01 14.59
CA ARG A 67 9.45 -7.42 13.21
C ARG A 67 8.33 -6.91 12.30
N VAL A 68 8.71 -6.18 11.26
CA VAL A 68 7.83 -5.66 10.20
C VAL A 68 8.35 -6.11 8.83
N SER A 69 7.50 -6.08 7.80
CA SER A 69 7.88 -6.56 6.48
C SER A 69 9.08 -5.81 5.89
N ARG A 70 9.98 -6.55 5.23
CA ARG A 70 11.22 -6.02 4.66
C ARG A 70 11.00 -5.06 3.50
N PHE A 71 9.86 -5.11 2.81
CA PHE A 71 9.57 -4.11 1.77
C PHE A 71 9.42 -2.69 2.36
N TRP A 72 9.15 -2.55 3.67
CA TRP A 72 9.16 -1.26 4.37
C TRP A 72 10.55 -0.76 4.77
N GLN A 73 11.60 -1.57 4.61
CA GLN A 73 12.97 -1.16 4.93
C GLN A 73 13.38 -0.01 4.02
N LEU A 74 13.96 1.04 4.61
CA LEU A 74 14.63 2.13 3.89
C LEU A 74 16.11 1.79 3.79
N PRO A 75 16.59 1.21 2.67
CA PRO A 75 17.93 0.68 2.57
C PRO A 75 18.99 1.79 2.62
N LYS A 76 20.01 1.62 3.46
CA LYS A 76 21.15 2.55 3.63
C LYS A 76 22.45 2.03 3.02
N SER A 77 22.42 0.85 2.43
CA SER A 77 23.59 0.22 1.79
C SER A 77 23.16 -0.64 0.60
N TYR A 78 24.13 -0.99 -0.26
CA TYR A 78 23.93 -1.95 -1.34
C TYR A 78 23.43 -3.30 -0.81
N GLN A 79 23.97 -3.76 0.32
CA GLN A 79 23.58 -5.03 0.93
C GLN A 79 22.11 -5.01 1.37
N GLU A 80 21.66 -3.93 2.02
CA GLU A 80 20.26 -3.79 2.42
C GLU A 80 19.32 -3.71 1.21
N LEU A 81 19.75 -3.06 0.12
CA LEU A 81 19.00 -3.04 -1.13
C LEU A 81 18.84 -4.44 -1.74
N VAL A 82 19.91 -5.25 -1.71
CA VAL A 82 19.90 -6.64 -2.16
C VAL A 82 18.98 -7.50 -1.31
N GLN A 83 19.05 -7.41 0.02
CA GLN A 83 18.18 -8.14 0.94
C GLN A 83 16.70 -7.79 0.73
N ARG A 84 16.40 -6.49 0.52
CA ARG A 84 15.06 -6.01 0.22
C ARG A 84 14.54 -6.56 -1.11
N ARG A 85 15.38 -6.58 -2.14
CA ARG A 85 15.05 -7.19 -3.44
C ARG A 85 14.74 -8.68 -3.28
N GLU A 86 15.55 -9.42 -2.54
CA GLU A 86 15.36 -10.86 -2.33
C GLU A 86 14.03 -11.18 -1.64
N ALA A 87 13.65 -10.40 -0.62
CA ALA A 87 12.35 -10.53 0.02
C ALA A 87 11.18 -10.26 -0.94
N ILE A 88 11.27 -9.20 -1.75
CA ILE A 88 10.24 -8.88 -2.75
C ILE A 88 10.15 -9.97 -3.82
N THR A 89 11.28 -10.50 -4.30
CA THR A 89 11.32 -11.62 -5.23
C THR A 89 10.66 -12.87 -4.66
N ALA A 90 10.96 -13.21 -3.40
CA ALA A 90 10.36 -14.37 -2.74
C ALA A 90 8.81 -14.28 -2.70
N TRP A 91 8.26 -13.08 -2.45
CA TRP A 91 6.81 -12.86 -2.59
C TRP A 91 6.31 -12.97 -4.03
N ALA A 92 7.02 -12.39 -4.99
CA ALA A 92 6.60 -12.44 -6.39
C ALA A 92 6.52 -13.89 -6.92
N GLU A 93 7.45 -14.75 -6.51
CA GLU A 93 7.52 -16.17 -6.90
C GLU A 93 6.29 -16.98 -6.44
N LEU A 94 5.68 -16.63 -5.30
CA LEU A 94 4.46 -17.30 -4.81
C LEU A 94 3.25 -17.13 -5.75
N THR A 95 3.29 -16.11 -6.60
CA THR A 95 2.24 -15.82 -7.59
C THR A 95 2.73 -15.97 -9.02
N TYR A 96 3.93 -16.54 -9.21
CA TYR A 96 4.61 -16.62 -10.51
C TYR A 96 4.71 -15.26 -11.22
N GLY A 97 4.79 -14.17 -10.46
CA GLY A 97 4.80 -12.79 -10.97
C GLY A 97 3.47 -12.26 -11.51
N PHE A 98 2.36 -13.00 -11.41
CA PHE A 98 1.06 -12.55 -11.91
C PHE A 98 0.39 -11.51 -11.00
N MET A 99 0.77 -11.45 -9.72
CA MET A 99 0.27 -10.42 -8.80
C MET A 99 1.13 -9.15 -8.85
N GLY A 100 0.95 -8.33 -9.89
CA GLY A 100 1.73 -7.09 -10.06
C GLY A 100 1.38 -5.94 -9.08
N ARG A 101 0.40 -6.15 -8.20
CA ARG A 101 -0.09 -5.17 -7.20
C ARG A 101 -0.13 -5.76 -5.80
N SER A 102 0.85 -6.57 -5.45
CA SER A 102 1.05 -7.06 -4.09
C SER A 102 1.39 -5.92 -3.10
N PRO A 103 1.28 -6.17 -1.78
CA PRO A 103 1.45 -5.13 -0.76
C PRO A 103 2.77 -4.35 -0.82
N ASP A 104 3.84 -4.98 -1.30
CA ASP A 104 5.17 -4.38 -1.44
C ASP A 104 5.23 -3.25 -2.46
N HIS A 105 4.31 -3.20 -3.44
CA HIS A 105 4.35 -2.23 -4.53
C HIS A 105 4.23 -0.79 -4.00
N VAL A 106 3.08 -0.43 -3.42
CA VAL A 106 2.84 0.96 -2.96
C VAL A 106 3.63 1.25 -1.68
N GLY A 107 3.86 0.24 -0.83
CA GLY A 107 4.76 0.38 0.31
C GLY A 107 6.17 0.82 -0.10
N SER A 108 6.68 0.29 -1.22
CA SER A 108 7.95 0.74 -1.82
C SER A 108 7.92 2.19 -2.29
N CYS A 109 6.81 2.63 -2.89
CA CYS A 109 6.65 4.03 -3.31
C CYS A 109 6.71 4.98 -2.11
N LEU A 110 6.00 4.66 -1.03
CA LEU A 110 6.03 5.45 0.21
C LEU A 110 7.43 5.49 0.82
N GLY A 111 8.15 4.35 0.82
CA GLY A 111 9.54 4.32 1.26
C GLY A 111 10.44 5.25 0.44
N GLY A 112 10.26 5.28 -0.89
CA GLY A 112 10.92 6.23 -1.77
C GLY A 112 10.63 7.70 -1.43
N MET A 113 9.37 8.03 -1.16
CA MET A 113 8.97 9.38 -0.76
C MET A 113 9.60 9.81 0.57
N VAL A 114 9.65 8.92 1.56
CA VAL A 114 10.28 9.18 2.86
C VAL A 114 11.80 9.31 2.75
N MET A 115 12.46 8.53 1.88
CA MET A 115 13.90 8.75 1.62
C MET A 115 14.17 10.12 0.97
N GLY A 116 13.19 10.66 0.24
CA GLY A 116 13.21 12.00 -0.36
C GLY A 116 12.54 13.08 0.49
N ILE A 117 12.45 12.92 1.80
CA ILE A 117 11.62 13.77 2.68
C ILE A 117 11.93 15.27 2.58
N ASP A 118 13.16 15.65 2.22
CA ASP A 118 13.56 17.04 2.07
C ASP A 118 12.74 17.79 1.01
N LEU A 119 12.26 17.10 -0.02
CA LEU A 119 11.35 17.68 -1.02
C LEU A 119 9.98 18.02 -0.41
N PHE A 120 9.48 17.19 0.49
CA PHE A 120 8.22 17.48 1.19
C PHE A 120 8.43 18.61 2.19
N ARG A 121 9.57 18.61 2.89
CA ARG A 121 9.94 19.65 3.85
C ARG A 121 10.03 21.03 3.19
N SER A 122 10.54 21.12 1.96
CA SER A 122 10.58 22.39 1.22
C SER A 122 9.20 22.97 0.90
N HIS A 123 8.13 22.16 1.01
CA HIS A 123 6.74 22.57 0.82
C HIS A 123 5.95 22.66 2.14
N GLY A 124 6.62 22.55 3.29
CA GLY A 124 6.05 22.69 4.63
C GLY A 124 6.47 21.55 5.58
N GLU A 125 6.95 21.90 6.77
CA GLU A 125 7.36 20.90 7.78
C GLU A 125 6.19 20.00 8.20
N GLU A 126 5.00 20.57 8.36
CA GLU A 126 3.79 19.81 8.75
C GLU A 126 3.44 18.72 7.72
N ARG A 127 3.67 18.98 6.42
CA ARG A 127 3.43 18.00 5.34
C ARG A 127 4.45 16.88 5.35
N ALA A 128 5.73 17.21 5.58
CA ALA A 128 6.78 16.22 5.75
C ALA A 128 6.51 15.35 6.99
N GLN A 129 6.08 15.97 8.10
CA GLN A 129 5.73 15.26 9.31
C GLN A 129 4.54 14.31 9.10
N ALA A 130 3.47 14.78 8.44
CA ALA A 130 2.32 13.94 8.11
C ALA A 130 2.69 12.71 7.26
N LEU A 131 3.60 12.86 6.29
CA LEU A 131 4.10 11.73 5.49
C LEU A 131 4.90 10.74 6.35
N ASN A 132 5.79 11.23 7.23
CA ASN A 132 6.58 10.37 8.12
C ASN A 132 5.69 9.61 9.12
N ASP A 133 4.69 10.29 9.69
CA ASP A 133 3.75 9.70 10.63
C ASP A 133 2.90 8.63 9.95
N TYR A 134 2.40 8.92 8.74
CA TYR A 134 1.67 7.94 7.95
C TYR A 134 2.54 6.75 7.56
N PHE A 135 3.78 6.96 7.09
CA PHE A 135 4.71 5.89 6.78
C PHE A 135 4.99 4.99 7.99
N THR A 136 5.23 5.60 9.16
CA THR A 136 5.42 4.88 10.42
C THR A 136 4.19 4.06 10.76
N TYR A 137 2.99 4.65 10.69
CA TYR A 137 1.74 3.96 10.94
C TYR A 137 1.53 2.76 10.02
N VAL A 138 1.70 2.93 8.70
CA VAL A 138 1.44 1.83 7.75
C VAL A 138 2.48 0.73 7.83
N ARG A 139 3.76 1.06 8.09
CA ARG A 139 4.83 0.09 8.33
C ARG A 139 4.57 -0.73 9.59
N ASP A 140 4.34 -0.06 10.71
CA ASP A 140 4.24 -0.72 12.02
C ASP A 140 2.94 -1.52 12.15
N ASN A 141 1.92 -1.20 11.35
CA ASN A 141 0.70 -2.00 11.22
C ASN A 141 0.72 -3.00 10.05
N ASP A 142 1.78 -3.01 9.25
CA ASP A 142 1.97 -3.84 8.06
C ASP A 142 0.78 -3.79 7.09
N LEU A 143 0.33 -2.58 6.74
CA LEU A 143 -0.88 -2.36 5.93
C LEU A 143 -0.65 -2.64 4.44
N PHE A 144 -1.66 -3.21 3.78
CA PHE A 144 -1.71 -3.23 2.32
C PHE A 144 -2.27 -1.91 1.81
N VAL A 145 -1.39 -1.00 1.40
CA VAL A 145 -1.75 0.31 0.82
C VAL A 145 -1.86 0.20 -0.70
N THR A 146 -2.81 0.92 -1.29
CA THR A 146 -2.98 1.04 -2.75
C THR A 146 -2.95 2.51 -3.18
N TYR A 147 -2.96 2.79 -4.48
CA TYR A 147 -3.07 4.14 -5.02
C TYR A 147 -4.13 4.23 -6.11
N VAL A 148 -4.60 5.46 -6.36
CA VAL A 148 -5.34 5.83 -7.57
C VAL A 148 -4.68 7.11 -8.11
N ILE A 149 -4.06 7.02 -9.29
CA ILE A 149 -3.32 8.15 -9.91
C ILE A 149 -3.79 8.46 -11.33
N ALA A 150 -4.58 7.56 -11.92
CA ALA A 150 -5.07 7.73 -13.29
C ALA A 150 -6.37 8.53 -13.24
N ASN A 151 -6.32 9.75 -13.76
CA ASN A 151 -7.52 10.57 -13.92
C ASN A 151 -8.42 10.02 -15.03
N PRO A 152 -9.76 10.02 -14.86
CA PRO A 152 -10.69 9.75 -15.94
C PRO A 152 -10.46 10.71 -17.12
N ARG A 153 -10.64 10.19 -18.34
CA ARG A 153 -10.59 10.98 -19.58
C ARG A 153 -11.82 10.67 -20.42
N ALA A 154 -12.80 11.55 -20.38
CA ALA A 154 -14.00 11.46 -21.20
C ALA A 154 -13.66 11.80 -22.66
N ASP A 155 -12.93 12.90 -22.87
CA ASP A 155 -12.36 13.27 -24.16
C ASP A 155 -10.85 12.99 -24.17
N ARG A 156 -10.45 11.97 -24.95
CA ARG A 156 -9.03 11.58 -25.10
C ARG A 156 -8.22 12.53 -25.96
N SER A 157 -8.85 13.44 -26.69
CA SER A 157 -8.16 14.47 -27.48
C SER A 157 -7.72 15.67 -26.65
N LYS A 158 -8.30 15.83 -25.44
CA LYS A 158 -8.01 16.92 -24.51
C LYS A 158 -7.12 16.46 -23.37
N SER A 159 -6.33 17.37 -22.80
CA SER A 159 -5.60 17.12 -21.56
C SER A 159 -6.57 17.08 -20.36
N VAL A 160 -6.06 16.66 -19.21
CA VAL A 160 -6.87 16.49 -17.99
C VAL A 160 -7.48 17.82 -17.53
N SER A 161 -6.74 18.93 -17.60
CA SER A 161 -7.24 20.27 -17.24
C SER A 161 -8.18 20.89 -18.27
N GLN A 162 -8.38 20.23 -19.41
CA GLN A 162 -9.22 20.70 -20.51
C GLN A 162 -10.51 19.89 -20.65
N GLN A 163 -10.75 18.93 -19.75
CA GLN A 163 -12.03 18.23 -19.71
C GLN A 163 -13.14 19.24 -19.38
N GLU A 164 -14.32 19.10 -20.01
CA GLU A 164 -15.42 20.06 -19.84
C GLU A 164 -16.10 19.95 -18.47
N ASP A 165 -16.13 18.74 -17.92
CA ASP A 165 -16.70 18.47 -16.60
C ASP A 165 -15.61 18.64 -15.52
N GLU A 166 -15.79 19.66 -14.69
CA GLU A 166 -14.88 19.98 -13.58
C GLU A 166 -14.87 18.89 -12.48
N TYR A 167 -15.94 18.09 -12.37
CA TYR A 167 -16.06 17.00 -11.39
C TYR A 167 -15.59 15.64 -11.94
N LEU A 168 -15.09 15.61 -13.18
CA LEU A 168 -14.57 14.38 -13.78
C LEU A 168 -13.30 13.88 -13.11
N ILE A 169 -12.55 14.79 -12.46
CA ILE A 169 -11.31 14.49 -11.76
C ILE A 169 -11.42 14.84 -10.28
N ALA A 170 -10.67 14.14 -9.43
CA ALA A 170 -10.57 14.52 -8.03
C ALA A 170 -9.89 15.90 -7.92
N ALA A 171 -10.53 16.83 -7.23
CA ALA A 171 -10.06 18.18 -6.98
C ALA A 171 -10.43 18.61 -5.55
N ILE A 172 -9.70 19.59 -5.02
CA ILE A 172 -10.05 20.22 -3.74
C ILE A 172 -11.25 21.13 -3.99
N CYS A 173 -12.36 20.85 -3.33
CA CYS A 173 -13.59 21.62 -3.36
C CYS A 173 -13.62 22.67 -2.25
N ASP A 174 -13.10 22.33 -1.06
CA ASP A 174 -13.04 23.22 0.10
C ASP A 174 -11.87 22.87 1.03
N GLU A 175 -11.44 23.83 1.86
CA GLU A 175 -10.39 23.65 2.87
C GLU A 175 -10.75 24.39 4.16
N ASP A 176 -10.74 23.68 5.28
CA ASP A 176 -10.98 24.22 6.61
C ASP A 176 -10.01 23.65 7.66
N SER A 177 -10.24 23.99 8.93
CA SER A 177 -9.41 23.52 10.04
C SER A 177 -9.41 22.00 10.27
N GLN A 178 -10.35 21.25 9.69
CA GLN A 178 -10.46 19.80 9.79
C GLN A 178 -9.81 19.08 8.60
N GLY A 179 -9.66 19.75 7.45
CA GLY A 179 -8.95 19.21 6.29
C GLY A 179 -9.45 19.75 4.95
N VAL A 180 -9.36 18.91 3.92
CA VAL A 180 -9.83 19.20 2.56
C VAL A 180 -11.01 18.30 2.21
N THR A 181 -11.97 18.84 1.45
CA THR A 181 -13.04 18.06 0.79
C THR A 181 -12.86 18.07 -0.71
#